data_AF-A0A432EPV6-F1
#
_entry.id   AF-A0A432EPV6-F1
#
_cell.length_a   1.000
_cell.length_b   1.000
_cell.length_c   1.000
_cell.angle_alpha   90.00
_cell.angle_beta   90.00
_cell.angle_gamma   90.00
#
_symmetry.space_group_name_H-M   'P 1'
#
loop_
_entity.id
_entity.type
_entity.pdbx_description
1 polymer ?
#
loop_
_entity_poly.entity_id
_entity_poly.type
_entity_poly.pdbx_seq_one_letter_code
_entity_poly.pdbx_strand_id
1 'polypeptide(L)'
;MSAQRLCETHYYIVEPVKLMPVLLKHYKELGLSPEQRLKIKEEIRFLKEKILPLNRAIDKLSKKVREDMLHSDNRLLVEGELRILANLKVEKSLYNYKCIRFLKETLTEEQFKKLLELAGY
;
A
#
# COMPACT_ATOMS: atom_id res chain seq x y z
N MET A 1 10.13 -10.57 10.00
CA MET A 1 9.33 -9.33 9.91
C MET A 1 8.17 -9.58 8.95
N SER A 2 6.94 -9.70 9.46
CA SER A 2 5.77 -10.24 8.73
C SER A 2 5.23 -9.29 7.64
N ALA A 3 4.61 -9.87 6.62
CA ALA A 3 3.89 -9.16 5.54
C ALA A 3 2.79 -8.19 6.04
N GLN A 4 2.43 -8.26 7.33
CA GLN A 4 1.46 -7.37 7.98
C GLN A 4 1.82 -5.88 7.88
N ARG A 5 3.11 -5.50 7.98
CA ARG A 5 3.51 -4.07 7.93
C ARG A 5 3.31 -3.42 6.56
N LEU A 6 3.23 -4.20 5.48
CA LEU A 6 2.90 -3.69 4.14
C LEU A 6 1.43 -3.33 4.01
N CYS A 7 0.59 -3.81 4.93
CA CYS A 7 -0.87 -3.80 4.83
C CYS A 7 -1.51 -2.93 5.92
N GLU A 8 -0.70 -2.20 6.69
CA GLU A 8 -1.19 -1.25 7.69
C GLU A 8 -2.09 -0.23 7.00
N THR A 9 -3.36 -0.16 7.42
CA THR A 9 -4.41 0.72 6.88
C THR A 9 -4.14 2.21 7.08
N HIS A 10 -3.11 2.54 7.85
CA HIS A 10 -2.71 3.90 8.12
C HIS A 10 -2.15 4.55 6.84
N TYR A 11 -2.41 5.85 6.67
CA TYR A 11 -1.77 6.70 5.66
C TYR A 11 -2.26 6.61 4.22
N TYR A 12 -3.38 5.96 3.96
CA TYR A 12 -4.06 6.07 2.67
C TYR A 12 -5.05 7.25 2.67
N ILE A 13 -5.33 7.80 1.50
CA ILE A 13 -6.39 8.83 1.32
C ILE A 13 -7.76 8.18 1.24
N VAL A 14 -7.83 6.96 0.71
CA VAL A 14 -9.03 6.13 0.64
C VAL A 14 -8.69 4.79 1.27
N GLU A 15 -9.66 4.10 1.87
CA GLU A 15 -9.42 2.77 2.43
C GLU A 15 -8.75 1.84 1.39
N PRO A 16 -7.64 1.17 1.74
CA PRO A 16 -6.89 0.39 0.78
C PRO A 16 -7.62 -0.91 0.43
N VAL A 17 -7.63 -1.27 -0.84
CA VAL A 17 -8.12 -2.58 -1.28
C VAL A 17 -7.03 -3.63 -0.99
N LYS A 18 -7.34 -4.61 -0.14
CA LYS A 18 -6.35 -5.56 0.40
C LYS A 18 -6.30 -6.89 -0.38
N LEU A 19 -6.09 -6.85 -1.69
CA LEU A 19 -6.06 -8.08 -2.49
C LEU A 19 -4.73 -8.85 -2.40
N MET A 20 -3.58 -8.18 -2.42
CA MET A 20 -2.28 -8.86 -2.35
C MET A 20 -2.09 -9.72 -1.08
N PRO A 21 -2.50 -9.27 0.12
CA PRO A 21 -2.41 -10.09 1.32
C PRO A 21 -3.32 -11.32 1.28
N VAL A 22 -4.53 -11.16 0.73
CA VAL A 22 -5.48 -12.26 0.53
C VAL A 22 -4.91 -13.27 -0.46
N LEU A 23 -4.32 -12.81 -1.56
CA LEU A 23 -3.64 -13.67 -2.53
C LEU A 23 -2.55 -14.50 -1.87
N LEU A 24 -1.74 -13.89 -1.00
CA LEU A 24 -0.65 -14.61 -0.32
C LEU A 24 -1.17 -15.62 0.71
N LYS A 25 -2.30 -15.33 1.36
CA LYS A 25 -2.96 -16.25 2.28
C LYS A 25 -3.56 -17.45 1.55
N HIS A 26 -4.21 -17.22 0.41
CA HIS A 26 -4.93 -18.23 -0.38
C HIS A 26 -4.15 -18.70 -1.61
N TYR A 27 -2.82 -18.59 -1.57
CA TYR A 27 -1.92 -18.81 -2.70
C TYR A 27 -2.09 -20.19 -3.38
N LYS A 28 -2.39 -21.22 -2.58
CA LYS A 28 -2.62 -22.59 -3.08
C LYS A 28 -3.98 -22.75 -3.75
N GLU A 29 -4.99 -21.99 -3.32
CA GLU A 29 -6.38 -22.11 -3.80
C GLU A 29 -6.59 -21.40 -5.14
N LEU A 30 -5.74 -20.43 -5.47
CA LEU A 30 -5.84 -19.63 -6.70
C LEU A 30 -5.25 -20.32 -7.93
N GLY A 31 -4.60 -21.48 -7.79
CA GLY A 31 -4.09 -22.25 -8.92
C GLY A 31 -3.06 -21.50 -9.77
N LEU A 32 -2.22 -20.66 -9.15
CA LEU A 32 -1.26 -19.80 -9.85
C LEU A 32 -0.19 -20.62 -10.61
N SER A 33 0.08 -20.25 -11.86
CA SER A 33 1.15 -20.84 -12.68
C SER A 33 2.55 -20.44 -12.16
N PRO A 34 3.62 -21.22 -12.44
CA PRO A 34 4.99 -20.83 -12.06
C PRO A 34 5.39 -19.41 -12.48
N GLU A 35 4.95 -18.96 -13.66
CA GLU A 35 5.23 -17.63 -14.20
C GLU A 35 4.49 -16.54 -13.41
N GLN A 36 3.20 -16.74 -13.10
CA GLN A 36 2.44 -15.82 -12.26
C GLN A 36 3.07 -15.69 -10.88
N ARG A 37 3.48 -16.82 -10.29
CA ARG A 37 4.16 -16.89 -9.00
C ARG A 37 5.45 -16.08 -8.98
N LEU A 38 6.24 -16.18 -10.05
CA LEU A 38 7.47 -15.41 -10.20
C LEU A 38 7.17 -13.90 -10.27
N LYS A 39 6.25 -13.47 -11.15
CA LYS A 39 5.83 -12.06 -11.27
C LYS A 39 5.37 -11.49 -9.93
N ILE A 40 4.52 -12.22 -9.20
CA ILE A 40 4.01 -11.80 -7.89
C ILE A 40 5.16 -11.64 -6.87
N LYS A 41 6.12 -12.56 -6.87
CA LYS A 41 7.29 -12.48 -5.97
C LYS A 41 8.14 -11.24 -6.26
N GLU A 42 8.31 -10.90 -7.53
CA GLU A 42 9.03 -9.70 -7.96
C GLU A 42 8.31 -8.42 -7.56
N GLU A 43 7.00 -8.36 -7.78
CA GLU A 43 6.17 -7.21 -7.39
C GLU A 43 6.19 -7.02 -5.86
N ILE A 44 6.12 -8.08 -5.07
CA ILE A 44 6.22 -7.98 -3.60
C ILE A 44 7.56 -7.39 -3.16
N ARG A 45 8.65 -7.75 -3.82
CA ARG A 45 9.97 -7.19 -3.53
C ARG A 45 10.01 -5.69 -3.88
N PHE A 46 9.52 -5.32 -5.06
CA PHE A 46 9.40 -3.92 -5.48
C PHE A 46 8.56 -3.10 -4.49
N LEU A 47 7.37 -3.59 -4.12
CA LEU A 47 6.49 -2.92 -3.17
C LEU A 47 7.13 -2.78 -1.79
N LYS A 48 7.90 -3.77 -1.33
CA LYS A 48 8.67 -3.64 -0.07
C LYS A 48 9.70 -2.52 -0.13
N GLU A 49 10.43 -2.43 -1.23
CA GLU A 49 11.46 -1.41 -1.43
C GLU A 49 10.87 0.01 -1.52
N LYS A 50 9.64 0.16 -2.00
CA LYS A 50 8.99 1.48 -2.15
C LYS A 50 8.10 1.86 -0.97
N ILE A 51 7.23 0.95 -0.50
CA ILE A 51 6.23 1.26 0.53
C ILE A 51 6.87 1.37 1.92
N LEU A 52 7.88 0.57 2.25
CA LEU A 52 8.48 0.63 3.60
C LEU A 52 9.18 1.98 3.86
N PRO A 53 10.02 2.51 2.96
CA PRO A 53 10.57 3.86 3.13
C PRO A 53 9.48 4.94 3.14
N LEU A 54 8.47 4.81 2.30
CA LEU A 54 7.35 5.75 2.24
C LEU A 54 6.58 5.82 3.57
N ASN A 55 6.27 4.66 4.17
CA ASN A 55 5.64 4.60 5.49
C ASN A 55 6.49 5.30 6.55
N ARG A 56 7.81 5.04 6.58
CA ARG A 56 8.72 5.71 7.52
C ARG A 56 8.78 7.22 7.32
N ALA A 57 8.75 7.67 6.06
CA ALA A 57 8.71 9.09 5.73
C ALA A 57 7.42 9.75 6.23
N ILE A 58 6.29 9.08 6.03
CA ILE A 58 4.98 9.52 6.53
C ILE A 58 4.95 9.55 8.06
N ASP A 59 5.44 8.52 8.75
CA ASP A 59 5.51 8.46 10.21
C ASP A 59 6.32 9.63 10.77
N LYS A 60 7.53 9.83 10.22
CA LYS A 60 8.45 10.89 10.64
C LYS A 60 7.85 12.27 10.44
N LEU A 61 7.28 12.53 9.26
CA LEU A 61 6.66 13.82 8.97
C LEU A 61 5.38 14.04 9.78
N SER A 62 4.56 13.01 9.99
CA SER A 62 3.35 13.11 10.81
C SER A 62 3.69 13.49 12.25
N LYS A 63 4.75 12.89 12.83
CA LYS A 63 5.23 13.25 14.16
C LYS A 63 5.72 14.70 14.21
N LYS A 64 6.53 15.10 13.22
CA LYS A 64 7.05 16.48 13.12
C LYS A 64 5.93 17.50 13.01
N VAL A 65 5.00 17.32 12.07
CA VAL A 65 3.85 18.21 11.87
C VAL A 65 3.03 18.33 13.15
N ARG A 66 2.83 17.23 13.88
CA ARG A 66 2.12 17.26 15.16
C ARG A 66 2.85 18.11 16.20
N GLU A 67 4.17 17.98 16.30
CA GLU A 67 4.99 18.80 17.21
C GLU A 67 4.92 20.28 16.79
N ASP A 68 5.05 20.59 15.51
CA ASP A 68 4.97 21.95 14.98
C ASP A 68 3.58 22.56 15.18
N MET A 69 2.49 21.80 15.02
CA MET A 69 1.12 22.27 15.31
C MET A 69 0.91 22.63 16.80
N LEU A 70 1.64 21.99 17.72
CA LEU A 70 1.49 22.23 19.17
C LEU A 70 2.36 23.39 19.67
N HIS A 71 3.43 23.72 18.95
CA HIS A 71 4.50 24.57 19.47
C HIS A 71 4.93 25.73 18.55
N SER A 72 4.53 25.74 17.28
CA SER A 72 4.91 26.75 16.31
C SER A 72 3.76 27.71 16.00
N ASP A 73 4.02 29.02 16.08
CA ASP A 73 3.12 30.05 15.58
C ASP A 73 3.25 30.27 14.06
N ASN A 74 4.18 29.57 13.39
CA ASN A 74 4.43 29.72 11.96
C ASN A 74 3.44 28.88 11.12
N ARG A 75 2.30 29.50 10.79
CA ARG A 75 1.27 28.91 9.93
C ARG A 75 1.81 28.41 8.58
N LEU A 76 2.68 29.17 7.92
CA LEU A 76 3.19 28.81 6.58
C LEU A 76 4.02 27.53 6.61
N LEU A 77 4.81 27.35 7.68
CA LEU A 77 5.59 26.14 7.90
C LEU A 77 4.65 24.93 8.05
N VAL A 78 3.68 25.00 8.97
CA VAL A 78 2.75 23.89 9.25
C VAL A 78 1.92 23.53 8.01
N GLU A 79 1.40 24.54 7.27
CA GLU A 79 0.66 24.31 6.03
C GLU A 79 1.52 23.63 4.96
N GLY A 80 2.77 24.06 4.81
CA GLY A 80 3.71 23.46 3.87
C GLY A 80 3.94 21.97 4.16
N GLU A 81 4.16 21.63 5.42
CA GLU A 81 4.39 20.25 5.82
C GLU A 81 3.14 19.36 5.71
N LEU A 82 1.96 19.90 6.02
CA LEU A 82 0.69 19.21 5.80
C LEU A 82 0.48 18.86 4.32
N ARG A 83 0.85 19.77 3.39
CA ARG A 83 0.79 19.50 1.95
C ARG A 83 1.76 18.40 1.53
N ILE A 84 2.99 18.41 2.05
CA ILE A 84 3.96 17.33 1.79
C ILE A 84 3.41 16.00 2.32
N LEU A 85 2.87 15.99 3.53
CA LEU A 85 2.27 14.81 4.14
C LEU A 85 1.10 14.28 3.31
N ALA A 86 0.23 15.15 2.80
CA ALA A 86 -0.86 14.77 1.91
C ALA A 86 -0.33 14.11 0.62
N ASN A 87 0.70 14.69 -0.02
CA ASN A 87 1.31 14.12 -1.23
C ASN A 87 1.88 12.72 -0.99
N LEU A 88 2.54 12.48 0.16
CA LEU A 88 3.05 11.15 0.50
C LEU A 88 1.90 10.13 0.68
N LYS A 89 0.76 10.54 1.26
CA LYS A 89 -0.43 9.68 1.36
C LYS A 89 -1.08 9.42 0.00
N VAL A 90 -1.07 10.41 -0.92
CA VAL A 90 -1.47 10.21 -2.33
C VAL A 90 -0.60 9.12 -2.95
N GLU A 91 0.72 9.26 -2.84
CA GLU A 91 1.69 8.31 -3.42
C GLU A 91 1.45 6.89 -2.89
N LYS A 92 1.21 6.74 -1.58
CA LYS A 92 0.89 5.45 -0.97
C LYS A 92 -0.39 4.83 -1.54
N SER A 93 -1.42 5.65 -1.76
CA SER A 93 -2.68 5.24 -2.36
C SER A 93 -2.51 4.83 -3.82
N LEU A 94 -1.66 5.53 -4.57
CA LEU A 94 -1.32 5.15 -5.94
C LEU A 94 -0.58 3.81 -6.02
N TYR A 95 0.29 3.48 -5.06
CA TYR A 95 0.89 2.14 -4.99
C TYR A 95 -0.15 1.04 -4.74
N ASN A 96 -1.18 1.29 -3.92
CA ASN A 96 -2.27 0.32 -3.76
C ASN A 96 -3.02 0.13 -5.09
N TYR A 97 -3.38 1.21 -5.78
CA TYR A 97 -4.01 1.12 -7.11
C TYR A 97 -3.15 0.34 -8.12
N LYS A 98 -1.85 0.65 -8.20
CA LYS A 98 -0.90 -0.06 -9.08
C LYS A 98 -0.84 -1.55 -8.75
N CYS A 99 -0.86 -1.91 -7.47
CA CYS A 99 -0.89 -3.30 -7.02
C CYS A 99 -2.18 -4.01 -7.48
N ILE A 100 -3.35 -3.36 -7.39
CA ILE A 100 -4.61 -3.93 -7.90
C ILE A 100 -4.56 -4.11 -9.42
N ARG A 101 -4.04 -3.12 -10.14
CA ARG A 101 -3.87 -3.20 -11.59
C ARG A 101 -2.92 -4.34 -12.00
N PHE A 102 -1.78 -4.48 -11.32
CA PHE A 102 -0.84 -5.58 -11.53
C PHE A 102 -1.52 -6.95 -11.37
N LEU A 103 -2.37 -7.10 -10.35
CA LEU A 103 -3.11 -8.35 -10.12
C LEU A 103 -4.08 -8.65 -11.25
N LYS A 104 -4.81 -7.64 -11.76
CA LYS A 104 -5.70 -7.78 -12.92
C LYS A 104 -4.95 -8.19 -14.20
N GLU A 105 -3.73 -7.69 -14.38
CA GLU A 105 -2.90 -7.99 -15.55
C GLU A 105 -2.19 -9.35 -15.44
N THR A 106 -1.97 -9.85 -14.21
CA THR A 106 -1.22 -11.08 -13.96
C THR A 106 -2.10 -12.32 -13.84
N LEU A 107 -3.30 -12.16 -13.27
CA LEU A 107 -4.25 -13.25 -13.04
C LEU A 107 -5.19 -13.41 -14.24
N THR A 108 -5.73 -14.62 -14.42
CA THR A 108 -6.90 -14.80 -15.30
C THR A 108 -8.12 -14.13 -14.69
N GLU A 109 -9.14 -13.87 -15.51
CA GLU A 109 -10.41 -13.29 -15.05
C GLU A 109 -11.04 -14.14 -13.93
N GLU A 110 -11.06 -15.46 -14.08
CA GLU A 110 -11.57 -16.40 -13.08
C GLU A 110 -10.77 -16.35 -11.77
N GLN A 111 -9.43 -16.30 -11.86
CA GLN A 111 -8.56 -16.19 -10.69
C GLN A 111 -8.76 -14.85 -9.96
N PHE A 112 -8.90 -13.76 -10.70
CA PHE A 112 -9.13 -12.44 -10.12
C PHE A 112 -10.51 -12.36 -9.45
N LYS A 113 -11.55 -12.92 -10.08
CA LYS A 113 -12.89 -13.01 -9.47
C LYS A 113 -12.86 -13.83 -8.18
N LYS A 114 -12.23 -15.00 -8.19
CA LYS A 114 -12.04 -15.82 -6.99
C LYS A 114 -11.29 -15.07 -5.88
N LEU A 115 -10.29 -14.26 -6.25
CA LEU A 115 -9.56 -13.44 -5.29
C LEU A 115 -10.43 -12.35 -4.66
N LEU A 116 -11.35 -11.74 -5.41
CA LEU A 116 -12.31 -10.77 -4.88
C LEU A 116 -13.26 -11.42 -3.87
N GLU A 117 -13.81 -12.59 -4.21
CA GLU A 117 -14.69 -13.36 -3.33
C GLU A 117 -13.99 -13.73 -2.01
N LEU A 118 -12.74 -14.20 -2.08
CA LEU A 118 -11.91 -14.49 -0.91
C LEU A 118 -11.60 -13.26 -0.05
N ALA A 119 -11.61 -12.07 -0.66
CA ALA A 119 -11.37 -10.80 0.02
C ALA A 119 -12.66 -10.16 0.57
N GLY A 120 -13.84 -10.71 0.26
CA GLY A 120 -15.14 -10.21 0.69
C GLY A 120 -15.67 -9.03 -0.13
N TYR A 121 -15.29 -8.94 -1.41
CA TYR A 121 -15.83 -7.98 -2.38
C TYR A 121 -16.83 -8.62 -3.33
#